data_AF-A0A2G8JW26-F1
#
_entry.id   AF-A0A2G8JW26-F1
#
_cell.length_a   1.000
_cell.length_b   1.000
_cell.length_c   1.000
_cell.angle_alpha   90.00
_cell.angle_beta   90.00
_cell.angle_gamma   90.00
#
_symmetry.space_group_name_H-M   'P 1'
#
loop_
_entity.id
_entity.type
_entity.pdbx_description
1 polymer ?
#
loop_
_entity_poly.entity_id
_entity_poly.type
_entity_poly.pdbx_seq_one_letter_code
_entity_poly.pdbx_strand_id
1 'polypeptide(L)'
;MSKLKKGRGRMLEVRTKVAPGNKTRKPTIVLTSMHRSDQDVMVSVVRNLGGYKSHRHRRSYDHSSSPGTREDLECTMAIANGCWLLSKEWVLNSLESGYWLPEEPFEVHSAFPAAKISRELKSQSETDGCHLKLFSEFEGFFVSESSSPPKEKLVDLLQLCGGAICNSPQQADLCIGECARPADVHAVQERWVLGNEAGRNDIL
;
A
#
# COMPACT_ATOMS: atom_id res chain seq x y z
N MET A 1 -6.03 26.54 24.00
CA MET A 1 -5.92 26.25 22.56
C MET A 1 -5.53 24.78 22.38
N SER A 2 -6.53 23.91 22.23
CA SER A 2 -6.36 22.47 22.05
C SER A 2 -5.97 22.17 20.60
N LYS A 3 -4.76 21.63 20.38
CA LYS A 3 -4.35 21.11 19.08
C LYS A 3 -5.25 19.94 18.72
N LEU A 4 -6.11 20.13 17.72
CA LEU A 4 -6.94 19.09 17.13
C LEU A 4 -5.99 18.05 16.49
N LYS A 5 -5.83 16.88 17.12
CA LYS A 5 -5.19 15.74 16.46
C LYS A 5 -6.10 15.34 15.30
N LYS A 6 -5.68 15.66 14.07
CA LYS A 6 -6.33 15.24 12.83
C LYS A 6 -6.27 13.71 12.78
N GLY A 7 -7.31 13.05 13.28
CA GLY A 7 -7.42 11.59 13.22
C GLY A 7 -7.44 11.17 11.76
N ARG A 8 -6.39 10.44 11.32
CA ARG A 8 -6.40 9.74 10.02
C ARG A 8 -7.68 8.88 10.01
N GLY A 9 -8.58 9.16 9.07
CA GLY A 9 -9.89 8.51 8.98
C GLY A 9 -9.78 6.99 8.87
N ARG A 10 -10.82 6.29 9.34
CA ARG A 10 -10.96 4.83 9.24
C ARG A 10 -11.05 4.45 7.76
N MET A 11 -9.98 3.92 7.20
CA MET A 11 -9.84 3.60 5.77
C MET A 11 -9.99 2.10 5.51
N LEU A 12 -10.55 1.75 4.36
CA LEU A 12 -10.54 0.41 3.79
C LEU A 12 -9.60 0.40 2.58
N GLU A 13 -8.88 -0.69 2.41
CA GLU A 13 -8.16 -0.96 1.17
C GLU A 13 -8.93 -2.04 0.40
N VAL A 14 -9.38 -1.74 -0.82
CA VAL A 14 -10.03 -2.73 -1.67
C VAL A 14 -9.04 -3.19 -2.73
N ARG A 15 -8.54 -4.43 -2.58
CA ARG A 15 -7.72 -5.11 -3.58
C ARG A 15 -8.60 -5.75 -4.63
N THR A 16 -8.93 -5.00 -5.67
CA THR A 16 -9.53 -5.57 -6.89
C THR A 16 -8.47 -6.29 -7.71
N LYS A 17 -8.05 -7.49 -7.28
CA LYS A 17 -7.33 -8.41 -8.17
C LYS A 17 -8.34 -9.13 -9.06
N VAL A 18 -8.47 -8.68 -10.30
CA VAL A 18 -8.92 -9.55 -11.41
C VAL A 18 -7.77 -9.59 -12.41
N ALA A 19 -7.00 -10.67 -12.39
CA ALA A 19 -6.02 -10.92 -13.45
C ALA A 19 -6.77 -11.18 -14.76
N PRO A 20 -6.31 -10.65 -15.92
CA PRO A 20 -6.89 -10.99 -17.20
C PRO A 20 -6.75 -12.50 -17.41
N GLY A 21 -7.84 -13.19 -17.72
CA GLY A 21 -7.84 -14.61 -18.10
C GLY A 21 -8.26 -15.61 -17.03
N ASN A 22 -8.46 -15.22 -15.76
CA ASN A 22 -8.96 -16.15 -14.73
C ASN A 22 -10.30 -15.68 -14.14
N LYS A 23 -11.40 -16.00 -14.84
CA LYS A 23 -12.79 -15.68 -14.49
C LYS A 23 -13.29 -16.26 -13.15
N THR A 24 -12.42 -16.86 -12.33
CA THR A 24 -12.78 -17.62 -11.12
C THR A 24 -12.24 -17.04 -9.81
N ARG A 25 -11.35 -16.05 -9.84
CA ARG A 25 -10.80 -15.44 -8.61
C ARG A 25 -11.64 -14.23 -8.17
N LYS A 26 -12.33 -14.39 -7.04
CA LYS A 26 -13.03 -13.28 -6.36
C LYS A 26 -12.03 -12.20 -5.90
N PRO A 27 -12.27 -10.91 -6.18
CA PRO A 27 -11.48 -9.79 -5.64
C PRO A 27 -11.48 -9.80 -4.10
N THR A 28 -10.51 -9.14 -3.47
CA THR A 28 -10.33 -9.18 -2.01
C THR A 28 -10.43 -7.79 -1.39
N ILE A 29 -11.28 -7.63 -0.39
CA ILE A 29 -11.34 -6.42 0.44
C ILE A 29 -10.40 -6.62 1.64
N VAL A 30 -9.44 -5.72 1.80
CA VAL A 30 -8.50 -5.69 2.93
C VAL A 30 -8.96 -4.64 3.93
N LEU A 31 -9.25 -5.09 5.14
CA LEU A 31 -9.71 -4.24 6.22
C LEU A 31 -8.49 -3.72 7.00
N THR A 32 -8.06 -2.50 6.71
CA THR A 32 -6.95 -1.81 7.38
C THR A 32 -7.49 -0.78 8.38
N SER A 33 -6.65 -0.30 9.30
CA SER A 33 -6.93 0.84 10.19
C SER A 33 -8.31 0.85 10.91
N MET A 34 -8.84 -0.33 11.25
CA MET A 34 -10.11 -0.51 11.94
C MET A 34 -9.97 -1.36 13.20
N HIS A 35 -10.80 -1.06 14.21
CA HIS A 35 -10.94 -1.92 15.39
C HIS A 35 -11.51 -3.28 15.03
N ARG A 36 -11.16 -4.31 15.80
CA ARG A 36 -11.58 -5.69 15.52
C ARG A 36 -13.10 -5.84 15.41
N SER A 37 -13.85 -5.17 16.28
CA SER A 37 -15.32 -5.13 16.24
C SER A 37 -15.85 -4.58 14.91
N ASP A 38 -15.28 -3.46 14.43
CA ASP A 38 -15.66 -2.87 13.15
C ASP A 38 -15.29 -3.82 12.00
N GLN A 39 -14.13 -4.50 12.07
CA GLN A 39 -13.75 -5.52 11.09
C GLN A 39 -14.71 -6.71 11.06
N ASP A 40 -15.21 -7.17 12.22
CA ASP A 40 -16.18 -8.27 12.31
C ASP A 40 -17.49 -7.94 11.57
N VAL A 41 -17.97 -6.71 11.72
CA VAL A 41 -19.15 -6.20 11.00
C VAL A 41 -18.87 -6.19 9.49
N MET A 42 -17.76 -5.59 9.06
CA MET A 42 -17.42 -5.50 7.63
C MET A 42 -17.26 -6.88 6.98
N VAL A 43 -16.61 -7.82 7.66
CA VAL A 43 -16.50 -9.21 7.16
C VAL A 43 -17.88 -9.85 6.98
N SER A 44 -18.81 -9.58 7.90
CA SER A 44 -20.18 -10.10 7.81
C SER A 44 -20.94 -9.52 6.63
N VAL A 45 -20.78 -8.21 6.36
CA VAL A 45 -21.36 -7.54 5.19
C VAL A 45 -20.81 -8.10 3.89
N VAL A 46 -19.49 -8.22 3.76
CA VAL A 46 -18.84 -8.77 2.56
C VAL A 46 -19.31 -10.19 2.28
N ARG A 47 -19.49 -11.00 3.33
CA ARG A 47 -20.03 -12.36 3.20
C ARG A 47 -21.49 -12.36 2.74
N ASN A 48 -22.30 -11.42 3.23
CA ASN A 48 -23.72 -11.31 2.90
C ASN A 48 -23.92 -10.90 1.43
N LEU A 49 -23.28 -9.81 0.98
CA LEU A 49 -23.39 -9.31 -0.39
C LEU A 49 -22.67 -10.19 -1.43
N GLY A 50 -21.67 -10.98 -1.01
CA GLY A 50 -20.92 -11.86 -1.89
C GLY A 50 -19.98 -11.10 -2.85
N GLY A 51 -19.53 -11.74 -3.93
CA GLY A 51 -18.63 -11.14 -4.93
C GLY A 51 -17.16 -10.99 -4.50
N TYR A 52 -16.89 -10.69 -3.22
CA TYR A 52 -15.54 -10.47 -2.70
C TYR A 52 -15.14 -11.50 -1.64
N LYS A 53 -13.82 -11.68 -1.46
CA LYS A 53 -13.22 -12.23 -0.24
C LYS A 53 -12.90 -11.08 0.71
N SER A 54 -12.86 -11.34 2.01
CA SER A 54 -12.36 -10.39 3.00
C SER A 54 -11.08 -10.89 3.63
N HIS A 55 -10.12 -10.00 3.84
CA HIS A 55 -8.90 -10.25 4.57
C HIS A 55 -8.76 -9.20 5.67
N ARG A 56 -8.47 -9.66 6.89
CA ARG A 56 -8.24 -8.79 8.03
C ARG A 56 -6.76 -8.48 8.11
N HIS A 57 -6.39 -7.21 8.11
CA HIS A 57 -5.02 -6.86 8.45
C HIS A 57 -4.87 -6.96 9.98
N ARG A 58 -4.05 -7.92 10.44
CA ARG A 58 -3.73 -8.04 11.87
C ARG A 58 -2.66 -7.00 12.21
N ARG A 59 -2.99 -6.06 13.11
CA ARG A 59 -1.96 -5.29 13.83
C ARG A 59 -1.16 -6.29 14.66
N SER A 60 0.02 -6.68 14.19
CA SER A 60 1.00 -7.36 15.02
C SER A 60 1.67 -6.28 15.87
N TYR A 61 1.65 -6.41 17.19
CA TYR A 61 2.47 -5.60 18.08
C TYR A 61 3.91 -6.13 18.03
N ASP A 62 4.52 -6.09 16.84
CA ASP A 62 5.95 -6.30 16.76
C ASP A 62 6.61 -5.05 17.35
N HIS A 63 7.24 -5.19 18.51
CA HIS A 63 7.85 -4.10 19.27
C HIS A 63 8.98 -3.41 18.48
N SER A 64 9.41 -3.99 17.36
CA SER A 64 10.40 -3.42 16.44
C SER A 64 9.80 -2.43 15.44
N SER A 65 8.50 -2.53 15.11
CA SER A 65 7.90 -1.68 14.07
C SER A 65 7.13 -0.51 14.68
N SER A 66 7.45 0.72 14.30
CA SER A 66 6.68 1.88 14.74
C SER A 66 5.25 1.79 14.17
N PRO A 67 4.19 2.05 14.95
CA PRO A 67 2.81 1.84 14.52
C PRO A 67 2.39 2.52 13.20
N GLY A 68 3.08 3.59 12.80
CA GLY A 68 2.85 4.27 11.51
C GLY A 68 3.44 3.55 10.30
N THR A 69 4.64 2.99 10.41
CA THR A 69 5.38 2.43 9.25
C THR A 69 4.69 1.24 8.58
N ARG A 70 3.97 0.41 9.36
CA ARG A 70 3.26 -0.74 8.81
C ARG A 70 1.95 -0.35 8.11
N GLU A 71 1.21 0.60 8.68
CA GLU A 71 0.02 1.15 8.04
C GLU A 71 0.40 1.90 6.76
N ASP A 72 1.52 2.61 6.77
CA ASP A 72 2.08 3.26 5.59
C ASP A 72 2.44 2.22 4.52
N LEU A 73 3.13 1.11 4.85
CA LEU A 73 3.48 0.05 3.87
C LEU A 73 2.26 -0.54 3.14
N GLU A 74 1.19 -0.92 3.84
CA GLU A 74 0.04 -1.54 3.16
C GLU A 74 -0.67 -0.54 2.24
N CYS A 75 -0.81 0.72 2.69
CA CYS A 75 -1.36 1.78 1.85
C CYS A 75 -0.48 2.03 0.64
N THR A 76 0.84 2.12 0.83
CA THR A 76 1.81 2.28 -0.25
C THR A 76 1.78 1.10 -1.22
N MET A 77 1.68 -0.14 -0.73
CA MET A 77 1.51 -1.33 -1.57
C MET A 77 0.20 -1.31 -2.36
N ALA A 78 -0.89 -0.85 -1.73
CA ALA A 78 -2.19 -0.68 -2.39
C ALA A 78 -2.10 0.31 -3.54
N ILE A 79 -1.52 1.49 -3.26
CA ILE A 79 -1.26 2.53 -4.24
C ILE A 79 -0.38 1.96 -5.33
N ALA A 80 0.73 1.30 -4.99
CA ALA A 80 1.65 0.71 -5.96
C ALA A 80 0.98 -0.33 -6.88
N ASN A 81 -0.09 -0.99 -6.41
CA ASN A 81 -0.87 -1.94 -7.20
C ASN A 81 -2.08 -1.31 -7.93
N GLY A 82 -2.27 0.01 -7.85
CA GLY A 82 -3.42 0.71 -8.43
C GLY A 82 -4.77 0.30 -7.80
N CYS A 83 -4.77 -0.07 -6.52
CA CYS A 83 -5.97 -0.49 -5.79
C CYS A 83 -6.85 0.69 -5.39
N TRP A 84 -8.13 0.43 -5.14
CA TRP A 84 -9.05 1.41 -4.57
C TRP A 84 -8.80 1.58 -3.08
N LEU A 85 -8.60 2.82 -2.62
CA LEU A 85 -8.56 3.18 -1.22
C LEU A 85 -9.86 3.89 -0.84
N LEU A 86 -10.75 3.20 -0.12
CA LEU A 86 -12.12 3.62 0.09
C LEU A 86 -12.42 3.89 1.56
N SER A 87 -13.39 4.75 1.83
CA SER A 87 -13.95 4.88 3.17
C SER A 87 -14.78 3.64 3.51
N LYS A 88 -14.98 3.37 4.81
CA LYS A 88 -15.86 2.29 5.24
C LYS A 88 -17.33 2.46 4.81
N GLU A 89 -17.72 3.67 4.45
CA GLU A 89 -19.09 3.98 4.01
C GLU A 89 -19.42 3.27 2.70
N TRP A 90 -18.43 2.96 1.86
CA TRP A 90 -18.66 2.17 0.65
C TRP A 90 -19.32 0.82 0.97
N VAL A 91 -18.81 0.11 1.99
CA VAL A 91 -19.35 -1.20 2.41
C VAL A 91 -20.72 -1.04 3.07
N LEU A 92 -20.90 -0.02 3.90
CA LEU A 92 -22.16 0.22 4.63
C LEU A 92 -23.29 0.64 3.68
N ASN A 93 -23.02 1.55 2.74
CA ASN A 93 -24.02 2.03 1.79
C ASN A 93 -24.33 0.96 0.74
N SER A 94 -23.35 0.11 0.39
CA SER A 94 -23.60 -1.07 -0.45
C SER A 94 -24.51 -2.09 0.25
N LEU A 95 -24.35 -2.28 1.57
CA LEU A 95 -25.26 -3.12 2.35
C LEU A 95 -26.69 -2.59 2.31
N GLU A 96 -26.86 -1.28 2.54
CA GLU A 96 -28.16 -0.62 2.52
C GLU A 96 -28.83 -0.71 1.14
N SER A 97 -28.04 -0.62 0.07
CA SER A 97 -28.51 -0.72 -1.31
C SER A 97 -28.78 -2.17 -1.76
N GLY A 98 -28.25 -3.17 -1.05
CA GLY A 98 -28.35 -4.58 -1.39
C GLY A 98 -27.42 -5.04 -2.53
N TYR A 99 -26.52 -4.18 -3.01
CA TYR A 99 -25.51 -4.48 -4.04
C TYR A 99 -24.28 -3.58 -3.88
N TRP A 100 -23.15 -3.96 -4.49
CA TRP A 100 -21.92 -3.17 -4.47
C TRP A 100 -22.08 -1.88 -5.26
N LEU A 101 -21.98 -0.74 -4.57
CA LEU A 101 -22.00 0.59 -5.18
C LEU A 101 -20.68 0.87 -5.95
N PRO A 102 -20.69 1.81 -6.91
CA PRO A 102 -19.47 2.30 -7.53
C PRO A 102 -18.47 2.80 -6.47
N GLU A 103 -17.18 2.49 -6.66
CA GLU A 103 -16.13 2.81 -5.70
C GLU A 103 -15.77 4.31 -5.65
N GLU A 104 -15.81 5.00 -6.81
CA GLU A 104 -15.34 6.38 -6.99
C GLU A 104 -15.84 7.40 -5.96
N PRO A 105 -17.14 7.45 -5.60
CA PRO A 105 -17.64 8.42 -4.63
C PRO A 105 -17.10 8.24 -3.21
N PHE A 106 -16.52 7.07 -2.91
CA PHE A 106 -16.04 6.71 -1.58
C PHE A 106 -14.52 6.73 -1.47
N GLU A 107 -13.81 7.16 -2.52
CA GLU A 107 -12.35 7.17 -2.54
C GLU A 107 -11.75 8.23 -1.60
N VAL A 108 -10.73 7.82 -0.83
CA VAL A 108 -10.10 8.67 0.20
C VAL A 108 -8.98 9.54 -0.39
N HIS A 109 -9.33 10.44 -1.31
CA HIS A 109 -8.36 11.27 -2.05
C HIS A 109 -7.50 12.19 -1.17
N SER A 110 -8.08 12.78 -0.13
CA SER A 110 -7.40 13.81 0.67
C SER A 110 -6.21 13.27 1.49
N ALA A 111 -6.17 11.96 1.72
CA ALA A 111 -5.09 11.31 2.45
C ALA A 111 -4.06 10.65 1.52
N PHE A 112 -4.46 10.24 0.32
CA PHE A 112 -3.64 9.45 -0.61
C PHE A 112 -3.87 9.88 -2.06
N PRO A 113 -3.40 11.07 -2.46
CA PRO A 113 -3.60 11.57 -3.82
C PRO A 113 -3.00 10.66 -4.90
N ALA A 114 -1.89 9.97 -4.60
CA ALA A 114 -1.23 9.05 -5.53
C ALA A 114 -2.06 7.80 -5.87
N ALA A 115 -3.08 7.45 -5.06
CA ALA A 115 -3.91 6.27 -5.29
C ALA A 115 -4.67 6.35 -6.62
N LYS A 116 -5.29 7.50 -6.90
CA LYS A 116 -6.03 7.76 -8.15
C LYS A 116 -5.10 7.72 -9.36
N ILE A 117 -3.97 8.44 -9.27
CA ILE A 117 -2.97 8.51 -10.34
C ILE A 117 -2.47 7.10 -10.69
N SER A 118 -2.09 6.33 -9.68
CA SER A 118 -1.61 4.96 -9.88
C SER A 118 -2.65 4.06 -10.53
N ARG A 119 -3.92 4.13 -10.11
CA ARG A 119 -5.01 3.34 -10.70
C ARG A 119 -5.23 3.72 -12.17
N GLU A 120 -5.22 5.01 -12.49
CA GLU A 120 -5.39 5.50 -13.86
C GLU A 120 -4.23 5.03 -14.75
N LEU A 121 -2.99 5.16 -14.30
CA LEU A 121 -1.80 4.65 -15.00
C LEU A 121 -1.89 3.14 -15.24
N LYS A 122 -2.34 2.38 -14.23
CA LYS A 122 -2.55 0.94 -14.37
C LYS A 122 -3.62 0.60 -15.41
N SER A 123 -4.72 1.35 -15.44
CA SER A 123 -5.81 1.13 -16.42
C SER A 123 -5.37 1.38 -17.87
N GLN A 124 -4.36 2.25 -18.06
CA GLN A 124 -3.78 2.59 -19.36
C GLN A 124 -2.61 1.67 -19.72
N SER A 125 -2.09 0.89 -18.77
CA SER A 125 -1.02 -0.07 -19.02
C SER A 125 -1.57 -1.28 -19.77
N GLU A 126 -0.98 -1.59 -20.92
CA GLU A 126 -1.31 -2.78 -21.71
C GLU A 126 -0.71 -4.07 -21.12
N THR A 127 0.18 -3.93 -20.14
CA THR A 127 0.87 -5.06 -19.49
C THR A 127 0.57 -5.11 -18.00
N ASP A 128 0.44 -6.32 -17.46
CA ASP A 128 0.31 -6.61 -16.01
C ASP A 128 1.61 -6.33 -15.21
N GLY A 129 2.57 -5.62 -15.82
CA GLY A 129 3.86 -5.27 -15.24
C GLY A 129 3.83 -4.02 -14.37
N CYS A 130 5.02 -3.50 -14.11
CA CYS A 130 5.21 -2.25 -13.39
C CYS A 130 4.63 -1.07 -14.20
N HIS A 131 3.52 -0.48 -13.71
CA HIS A 131 2.91 0.72 -14.28
C HIS A 131 3.45 2.01 -13.65
N LEU A 132 4.13 1.90 -12.51
CA LEU A 132 4.73 3.03 -11.79
C LEU A 132 6.23 3.07 -12.01
N LYS A 133 6.75 4.11 -12.66
CA LYS A 133 8.19 4.26 -12.94
C LYS A 133 8.92 5.11 -11.90
N LEU A 134 8.53 4.99 -10.62
CA LEU A 134 9.00 5.87 -9.55
C LEU A 134 10.45 5.64 -9.15
N PHE A 135 10.97 4.44 -9.41
CA PHE A 135 12.32 4.03 -9.04
C PHE A 135 13.14 3.55 -10.25
N SER A 136 12.67 3.80 -11.47
CA SER A 136 13.35 3.33 -12.68
C SER A 136 14.59 4.12 -13.07
N GLU A 137 14.82 5.27 -12.43
CA GLU A 137 16.02 6.10 -12.64
C GLU A 137 17.24 5.59 -11.88
N PHE A 138 17.05 4.70 -10.90
CA PHE A 138 18.12 4.09 -10.12
C PHE A 138 18.56 2.78 -10.79
N GLU A 139 19.87 2.58 -10.92
CA GLU A 139 20.48 1.36 -11.45
C GLU A 139 20.27 0.17 -10.51
N GLY A 140 20.14 0.41 -9.20
CA GLY A 140 19.64 -0.60 -8.28
C GLY A 140 19.64 -0.25 -6.81
N PHE A 141 18.82 -0.98 -6.07
CA PHE A 141 18.62 -0.84 -4.63
C PHE A 141 19.17 -2.06 -3.89
N PHE A 142 19.85 -1.81 -2.78
CA PHE A 142 20.13 -2.84 -1.79
C PHE A 142 19.23 -2.64 -0.58
N VAL A 143 18.61 -3.70 -0.08
CA VAL A 143 17.76 -3.65 1.12
C VAL A 143 18.41 -4.49 2.21
N SER A 144 18.62 -3.89 3.38
CA SER A 144 19.20 -4.55 4.55
C SER A 144 18.34 -5.72 5.02
N GLU A 145 18.98 -6.79 5.49
CA GLU A 145 18.30 -7.94 6.08
C GLU A 145 17.60 -7.60 7.40
N SER A 146 18.10 -6.58 8.11
CA SER A 146 17.52 -6.12 9.37
C SER A 146 16.47 -5.03 9.20
N SER A 147 15.96 -4.83 7.98
CA SER A 147 15.02 -3.74 7.71
C SER A 147 13.68 -3.92 8.41
N SER A 148 13.04 -2.81 8.74
CA SER A 148 11.66 -2.78 9.22
C SER A 148 10.84 -1.75 8.44
N PRO A 149 9.90 -2.16 7.56
CA PRO A 149 9.36 -3.51 7.35
C PRO A 149 10.34 -4.57 6.80
N PRO A 150 10.00 -5.88 6.85
CA PRO A 150 10.86 -6.95 6.37
C PRO A 150 11.33 -6.75 4.93
N LYS A 151 12.58 -7.12 4.65
CA LYS A 151 13.26 -6.91 3.38
C LYS A 151 12.42 -7.30 2.17
N GLU A 152 11.75 -8.45 2.23
CA GLU A 152 10.96 -8.97 1.12
C GLU A 152 9.82 -8.02 0.74
N LYS A 153 9.21 -7.36 1.72
CA LYS A 153 8.13 -6.39 1.48
C LYS A 153 8.61 -5.10 0.83
N LEU A 154 9.80 -4.63 1.22
CA LEU A 154 10.40 -3.45 0.61
C LEU A 154 10.87 -3.77 -0.80
N VAL A 155 11.44 -4.95 -1.03
CA VAL A 155 11.80 -5.45 -2.36
C VAL A 155 10.58 -5.53 -3.28
N ASP A 156 9.49 -6.15 -2.82
CA ASP A 156 8.23 -6.23 -3.57
C ASP A 156 7.76 -4.82 -3.99
N LEU A 157 7.78 -3.87 -3.05
CA LEU A 157 7.36 -2.49 -3.31
C LEU A 157 8.26 -1.77 -4.32
N LEU A 158 9.58 -1.87 -4.14
CA LEU A 158 10.56 -1.26 -5.04
C LEU A 158 10.37 -1.78 -6.47
N GLN A 159 10.22 -3.09 -6.64
CA GLN A 159 10.01 -3.72 -7.94
C GLN A 159 8.67 -3.34 -8.58
N LEU A 160 7.58 -3.28 -7.79
CA LEU A 160 6.28 -2.80 -8.27
C LEU A 160 6.35 -1.36 -8.79
N CYS A 161 7.25 -0.56 -8.24
CA CYS A 161 7.50 0.83 -8.59
C CYS A 161 8.72 1.02 -9.52
N GLY A 162 9.20 -0.05 -10.16
CA GLY A 162 10.17 0.00 -11.26
C GLY A 162 11.65 -0.03 -10.84
N GLY A 163 11.93 -0.30 -9.57
CA GLY A 163 13.30 -0.40 -9.05
C GLY A 163 13.92 -1.78 -9.30
N ALA A 164 15.21 -1.78 -9.65
CA ALA A 164 16.03 -2.98 -9.73
C ALA A 164 16.64 -3.31 -8.36
N ILE A 165 16.84 -4.59 -8.04
CA ILE A 165 17.39 -5.02 -6.74
C ILE A 165 18.79 -5.60 -6.92
N CYS A 166 19.74 -5.11 -6.13
CA CYS A 166 21.11 -5.57 -6.09
C CYS A 166 21.32 -6.59 -4.96
N ASN A 167 22.23 -7.53 -5.19
CA ASN A 167 22.60 -8.55 -4.20
C ASN A 167 23.67 -8.06 -3.21
N SER A 168 24.36 -6.96 -3.52
CA SER A 168 25.37 -6.36 -2.64
C SER A 168 25.25 -4.84 -2.56
N PRO A 169 25.61 -4.22 -1.41
CA PRO A 169 25.60 -2.77 -1.25
C PRO A 169 26.49 -2.02 -2.23
N GLN A 170 27.60 -2.63 -2.67
CA GLN A 170 28.59 -2.00 -3.56
C GLN A 170 28.08 -1.84 -5.00
N GLN A 171 27.05 -2.58 -5.38
CA GLN A 171 26.42 -2.53 -6.70
C GLN A 171 25.19 -1.62 -6.73
N ALA A 172 24.79 -1.06 -5.60
CA ALA A 172 23.57 -0.29 -5.47
C ALA A 172 23.85 1.20 -5.46
N ASP A 173 22.98 1.97 -6.10
CA ASP A 173 22.95 3.43 -5.97
C ASP A 173 22.47 3.84 -4.59
N LEU A 174 21.51 3.07 -4.06
CA LEU A 174 20.82 3.37 -2.81
C LEU A 174 20.70 2.13 -1.92
N CYS A 175 21.13 2.27 -0.67
CA CYS A 175 20.92 1.28 0.38
C CYS A 175 19.75 1.67 1.28
N ILE A 176 18.82 0.74 1.52
CA ILE A 176 17.65 0.93 2.39
C ILE A 176 17.86 0.20 3.72
N GLY A 177 17.69 0.93 4.83
CA GLY A 177 17.85 0.42 6.20
C GLY A 177 19.28 0.52 6.72
N GLU A 178 19.53 -0.04 7.90
CA GLU A 178 20.88 -0.04 8.49
C GLU A 178 21.83 -0.93 7.68
N CYS A 179 22.80 -0.30 7.01
CA CYS A 179 23.86 -0.97 6.24
C CYS A 179 25.23 -0.43 6.67
N ALA A 180 26.20 -1.32 6.88
CA ALA A 180 27.60 -0.95 7.04
C ALA A 180 28.13 -0.43 5.69
N ARG A 181 28.35 0.90 5.61
CA ARG A 181 28.57 1.60 4.34
C ARG A 181 30.00 1.43 3.82
N PRO A 182 30.20 1.20 2.51
CA PRO A 182 31.33 1.78 1.77
C PRO A 182 31.14 3.30 1.64
N ALA A 183 32.22 4.08 1.55
CA ALA A 183 32.17 5.57 1.62
C ALA A 183 31.31 6.26 0.54
N ASP A 184 31.06 5.59 -0.59
CA ASP A 184 30.48 6.20 -1.79
C ASP A 184 28.99 5.90 -2.01
N VAL A 185 28.36 5.06 -1.19
CA VAL A 185 26.95 4.64 -1.39
C VAL A 185 25.99 5.45 -0.52
N HIS A 186 24.92 5.97 -1.15
CA HIS A 186 23.88 6.71 -0.44
C HIS A 186 22.99 5.74 0.35
N ALA A 187 22.83 5.98 1.66
CA ALA A 187 22.02 5.15 2.54
C ALA A 187 20.82 5.94 3.09
N VAL A 188 19.62 5.40 2.96
CA VAL A 188 18.38 5.98 3.47
C VAL A 188 17.63 4.99 4.36
N GLN A 189 16.70 5.51 5.15
CA GLN A 189 15.85 4.71 6.02
C GLN A 189 14.61 4.21 5.26
N GLU A 190 13.98 3.14 5.72
CA GLU A 190 12.81 2.50 5.10
C GLU A 190 11.67 3.47 4.83
N ARG A 191 11.49 4.46 5.73
CA ARG A 191 10.48 5.53 5.59
C ARG A 191 10.63 6.38 4.34
N TRP A 192 11.82 6.44 3.73
CA TRP A 192 12.05 7.10 2.45
C TRP A 192 11.30 6.40 1.30
N VAL A 193 11.27 5.06 1.34
CA VAL A 193 10.53 4.22 0.38
C VAL A 193 9.03 4.36 0.60
N LEU A 194 8.60 4.53 1.85
CA LEU A 194 7.19 4.65 2.23
C LEU A 194 6.59 6.06 2.02
N GLY A 195 7.39 7.04 1.55
CA GLY A 195 6.92 8.42 1.33
C GLY A 195 6.70 9.25 2.60
N ASN A 196 7.23 8.82 3.76
CA ASN A 196 7.01 9.47 5.05
C ASN A 196 8.23 10.33 5.52
N GLU A 197 9.11 10.73 4.60
CA GLU A 197 10.19 11.68 4.88
C GLU A 197 9.92 13.07 4.28
N ALA A 198 10.13 14.12 5.10
CA ALA A 198 10.09 15.50 4.64
C ALA A 198 11.18 15.73 3.60
N GLY A 199 10.79 16.09 2.38
CA GLY A 199 11.71 16.34 1.26
C GLY A 199 11.38 15.57 -0.02
N ARG A 200 10.50 14.56 0.03
CA ARG A 200 9.97 13.87 -1.15
C ARG A 200 8.51 14.26 -1.37
N ASN A 201 8.28 15.45 -1.91
CA ASN A 201 6.94 16.04 -1.97
C ASN A 201 6.00 15.45 -3.05
N ASP A 202 6.46 14.53 -3.92
CA ASP A 202 5.78 14.41 -5.22
C ASP A 202 5.28 13.00 -5.61
N ILE A 203 5.42 11.94 -4.79
CA ILE A 203 5.39 10.59 -5.39
C ILE A 203 4.49 9.50 -4.73
N LEU A 204 4.12 9.55 -3.46
CA LEU A 204 3.18 8.55 -2.86
C LEU A 204 2.28 9.17 -1.79
#